data_AF-A0A7X8KSC4-F1
#
_entry.id   AF-A0A7X8KSC4-F1
#
_cell.length_a   1.000
_cell.length_b   1.000
_cell.length_c   1.000
_cell.angle_alpha   90.00
_cell.angle_beta   90.00
_cell.angle_gamma   90.00
#
_symmetry.space_group_name_H-M   'P 1'
#
loop_
_entity.id
_entity.type
_entity.pdbx_description
1 polymer ?
#
loop_
_entity_poly.entity_id
_entity_poly.type
_entity_poly.pdbx_seq_one_letter_code
_entity_poly.pdbx_strand_id
1 'polypeptide(L)' 'MHNQNEIKKILDQGMVSRSIIESKVAMRKCQLYSQMAQDKEVKDFFQKQASSMKGVIDYFQDKLSM' A
#
# COMPACT_ATOMS: atom_id res chain seq x y z
N MET A 1 18.81 9.82 26.69
CA MET A 1 17.43 10.23 26.33
C MET A 1 17.44 10.55 24.85
N HIS A 2 16.70 9.81 24.02
CA HIS A 2 16.53 10.23 22.63
C HIS A 2 15.80 11.58 22.57
N ASN A 3 16.26 12.45 21.67
CA ASN A 3 15.59 13.71 21.38
C ASN A 3 14.18 13.39 20.85
N GLN A 4 13.16 14.12 21.30
CA GLN A 4 11.76 13.93 20.86
C GLN A 4 11.63 13.98 19.33
N ASN A 5 12.46 14.79 18.65
CA ASN A 5 12.49 14.86 17.19
C ASN A 5 13.01 13.56 16.53
N GLU A 6 13.98 12.88 17.14
CA GLU A 6 14.48 11.60 16.64
C GLU A 6 13.42 10.51 16.77
N ILE A 7 12.74 10.47 17.92
CA ILE A 7 11.63 9.51 18.17
C ILE A 7 10.53 9.72 17.13
N LYS A 8 10.11 10.97 16.91
CA LYS A 8 9.10 11.30 15.90
C LYS A 8 9.50 10.82 14.51
N LYS A 9 10.75 11.08 14.09
CA LYS A 9 11.26 10.64 12.78
C LYS A 9 11.20 9.11 12.60
N ILE A 10 11.58 8.35 13.63
CA ILE A 10 11.51 6.88 13.61
C ILE A 10 10.06 6.40 13.48
N LEU A 11 9.15 7.01 14.24
CA LEU A 11 7.73 6.65 14.18
C LEU A 11 7.13 6.97 12.81
N ASP A 12 7.42 8.14 12.24
CA ASP A 12 6.96 8.54 10.91
C ASP A 12 7.47 7.56 9.84
N GLN A 13 8.75 7.18 9.88
CA GLN A 13 9.32 6.17 8.98
C GLN A 13 8.65 4.80 9.13
N GLY A 14 8.37 4.40 10.38
CA GLY A 14 7.66 3.16 10.69
C GLY A 14 6.24 3.14 10.12
N MET A 15 5.52 4.27 10.24
CA MET A 15 4.17 4.43 9.68
C MET A 15 4.18 4.31 8.15
N VAL A 16 5.10 5.02 7.47
CA VAL A 16 5.20 4.94 6.00
C VAL A 16 5.55 3.52 5.53
N SER A 17 6.50 2.88 6.20
CA SER A 17 6.89 1.48 5.91
C SER A 17 5.70 0.53 6.06
N ARG A 18 4.92 0.69 7.13
CA ARG A 18 3.72 -0.10 7.37
C ARG A 18 2.66 0.14 6.30
N SER A 19 2.42 1.39 5.90
CA SER A 19 1.48 1.73 4.83
C SER A 19 1.85 1.09 3.49
N ILE A 20 3.14 1.00 3.16
CA ILE A 20 3.61 0.30 1.95
C ILE A 20 3.29 -1.20 2.03
N ILE A 21 3.55 -1.84 3.17
CA ILE A 21 3.27 -3.28 3.36
C ILE A 21 1.76 -3.54 3.25
N GLU A 22 0.94 -2.76 3.94
CA GLU A 22 -0.51 -2.89 3.92
C GLU A 22 -1.08 -2.68 2.51
N SER A 23 -0.55 -1.71 1.76
CA SER A 23 -0.94 -1.45 0.37
C SER A 23 -0.54 -2.60 -0.57
N LYS A 24 0.66 -3.19 -0.38
CA LYS A 24 1.09 -4.40 -1.13
C LYS A 24 0.17 -5.58 -0.85
N VAL A 25 -0.21 -5.80 0.41
CA VAL A 25 -1.15 -6.88 0.79
C VAL A 25 -2.53 -6.63 0.17
N ALA A 26 -3.05 -5.40 0.24
CA ALA A 26 -4.32 -5.04 -0.37
C ALA A 26 -4.31 -5.26 -1.89
N MET A 27 -3.23 -4.87 -2.57
CA MET A 27 -3.04 -5.14 -4.00
C MET A 27 -3.10 -6.62 -4.33
N ARG A 28 -2.38 -7.47 -3.57
CA ARG A 28 -2.40 -8.94 -3.76
C ARG A 28 -3.78 -9.54 -3.52
N LYS A 29 -4.50 -9.07 -2.50
CA LYS A 29 -5.89 -9.48 -2.25
C LYS A 29 -6.81 -9.12 -3.42
N CYS A 30 -6.70 -7.91 -3.96
CA CYS A 30 -7.48 -7.51 -5.14
C CYS A 30 -7.16 -8.41 -6.35
N GLN A 31 -5.88 -8.72 -6.60
CA GLN A 31 -5.50 -9.66 -7.66
C GLN A 31 -6.13 -11.05 -7.47
N LEU A 32 -6.09 -11.57 -6.24
CA LEU A 32 -6.73 -12.85 -5.90
C LEU A 32 -8.25 -12.80 -6.11
N TYR A 33 -8.93 -11.76 -5.64
CA TYR A 33 -10.37 -11.62 -5.78
C TYR A 33 -10.81 -11.48 -7.24
N SER A 34 -10.02 -10.76 -8.07
CA SER A 34 -10.24 -10.69 -9.52
C SER A 34 -10.14 -12.07 -10.19
N GLN A 35 -9.21 -12.93 -9.74
CA GLN A 35 -9.06 -14.30 -10.25
C GLN A 35 -10.21 -15.22 -9.81
N MET A 36 -10.77 -15.00 -8.62
CA MET A 36 -11.89 -15.79 -8.07
C MET A 36 -13.25 -15.35 -8.59
N ALA A 37 -13.37 -14.10 -9.06
CA ALA A 37 -14.63 -13.54 -9.53
C ALA A 37 -15.10 -14.21 -10.82
N GLN A 38 -16.33 -14.70 -10.82
CA GLN A 38 -17.03 -15.20 -12.01
C GLN A 38 -17.76 -14.08 -12.75
N ASP A 39 -18.20 -13.07 -12.01
CA ASP A 39 -18.83 -11.88 -12.57
C ASP A 39 -17.78 -10.93 -13.19
N LYS A 40 -18.07 -10.44 -14.39
CA LYS A 40 -17.16 -9.57 -15.15
C LYS A 40 -16.93 -8.22 -14.47
N GLU A 41 -17.99 -7.60 -13.95
CA GLU A 41 -17.88 -6.28 -13.31
C GLU A 41 -17.06 -6.35 -12.03
N VAL A 42 -17.27 -7.40 -11.23
CA VAL A 42 -16.49 -7.66 -10.01
C VAL A 42 -15.03 -7.93 -10.33
N LYS A 43 -14.76 -8.69 -11.39
CA LYS A 43 -13.40 -8.95 -11.87
C LYS A 43 -12.67 -7.66 -12.27
N ASP A 44 -13.33 -6.84 -13.09
CA ASP A 44 -12.79 -5.58 -13.60
C ASP A 44 -12.57 -4.57 -12.45
N PHE A 45 -13.50 -4.53 -11.48
CA PHE A 45 -13.38 -3.72 -10.27
C PHE A 45 -12.09 -4.05 -9.51
N PHE A 46 -11.88 -5.32 -9.16
CA PHE A 46 -10.70 -5.72 -8.40
C PHE A 46 -9.41 -5.55 -9.18
N GLN A 47 -9.43 -5.76 -10.50
CA GLN A 47 -8.27 -5.50 -11.35
C GLN A 47 -7.88 -4.02 -11.34
N LYS A 48 -8.86 -3.11 -11.46
CA LYS A 48 -8.63 -1.66 -11.36
C LYS A 48 -8.11 -1.25 -9.98
N GLN A 49 -8.69 -1.79 -8.90
CA GLN A 49 -8.22 -1.53 -7.53
C GLN A 49 -6.76 -1.96 -7.36
N ALA A 50 -6.37 -3.14 -7.86
CA ALA A 50 -4.99 -3.61 -7.80
C ALA A 50 -4.04 -2.66 -8.54
N SER A 51 -4.41 -2.17 -9.73
CA SER A 51 -3.62 -1.17 -10.46
C SER A 51 -3.49 0.15 -9.69
N SER A 52 -4.57 0.63 -9.07
CA SER A 52 -4.55 1.86 -8.27
C SER A 52 -3.67 1.74 -7.02
N MET A 53 -3.60 0.56 -6.39
CA MET A 53 -2.72 0.33 -5.24
C MET A 53 -1.24 0.50 -5.58
N LYS A 54 -0.83 0.25 -6.83
CA LYS A 54 0.53 0.54 -7.27
C LYS A 54 0.88 2.02 -7.10
N GLY A 55 -0.02 2.92 -7.51
CA GLY A 55 0.18 4.37 -7.34
C GLY A 55 0.30 4.80 -5.87
N VAL A 56 -0.44 4.14 -4.97
CA VAL A 56 -0.32 4.37 -3.51
C VAL A 56 1.04 3.90 -2.98
N ILE A 57 1.49 2.73 -3.42
CA ILE A 57 2.81 2.19 -3.05
C ILE A 57 3.92 3.12 -3.55
N ASP A 58 3.87 3.53 -4.81
CA ASP A 58 4.86 4.41 -5.42
C ASP A 58 4.94 5.75 -4.66
N TYR A 59 3.78 6.35 -4.33
CA TYR A 59 3.72 7.58 -3.52
C TYR A 59 4.42 7.45 -2.16
N PHE A 60 4.19 6.36 -1.43
CA PHE A 60 4.83 6.15 -0.12
C PHE A 60 6.31 5.77 -0.24
N GLN A 61 6.71 5.09 -1.32
CA GLN A 61 8.12 4.81 -1.58
C GLN A 61 8.91 6.08 -1.85
N ASP A 62 8.35 7.02 -2.63
CA ASP A 62 8.94 8.34 -2.84
C ASP A 62 9.13 9.09 -1.52
N LYS A 63 8.22 8.92 -0.55
CA LYS A 63 8.34 9.51 0.80
C LYS A 63 9.43 8.87 1.67
N LEU A 64 9.86 7.64 1.40
CA LEU A 64 10.99 7.01 2.09
C LEU A 64 12.34 7.35 1.44
N SER A 65 12.34 7.71 0.16
CA SER A 65 13.55 8.07 -0.59
C SER A 65 13.95 9.55 -0.46
N MET A 66 13.07 10.39 0.11
CA MET A 66 13.36 11.77 0.53
C MET A 66 13.81 11.83 1.99
#